data_AF-A0A2N2EI55-F1
#
_entry.id   AF-A0A2N2EI55-F1
#
_cell.length_a   1.000
_cell.length_b   1.000
_cell.length_c   1.000
_cell.angle_alpha   90.00
_cell.angle_beta   90.00
_cell.angle_gamma   90.00
#
_symmetry.space_group_name_H-M   'P 1'
#
loop_
_entity.id
_entity.type
_entity.pdbx_description
1 polymer ?
#
loop_
_entity_poly.entity_id
_entity_poly.type
_entity_poly.pdbx_seq_one_letter_code
_entity_poly.pdbx_strand_id
1 'polypeptide(L)'
;MSTKSINDFWYGIKLLIKKNIEVDRYKLKESISIFNLLQKSTIGISVVGFLIGLISMLHNLTEPSSVGPSMAVALIIVFYSTILCLVILSPAKYILSKIERRINNNT
;
A
#
# COMPACT_ATOMS: atom_id res chain seq x y z
N MET A 1 -31.17 45.99 1.69
CA MET A 1 -31.40 44.67 2.34
C MET A 1 -31.01 43.46 1.47
N SER A 2 -30.41 43.64 0.27
CA SER A 2 -30.20 42.53 -0.70
C SER A 2 -28.75 41.98 -0.78
N THR A 3 -27.73 42.75 -0.37
CA THR A 3 -26.31 42.37 -0.62
C THR A 3 -25.72 41.35 0.37
N LYS A 4 -26.20 41.26 1.61
CA LYS A 4 -25.75 40.25 2.61
C LYS A 4 -26.18 38.83 2.23
N SER A 5 -27.43 38.66 1.80
CA SER A 5 -27.99 37.35 1.43
C SER A 5 -27.20 36.66 0.30
N ILE A 6 -26.73 37.42 -0.68
CA ILE A 6 -25.94 36.90 -1.80
C ILE A 6 -24.53 36.49 -1.33
N ASN A 7 -23.89 37.24 -0.45
CA ASN A 7 -22.57 36.90 0.06
C ASN A 7 -22.60 35.66 0.98
N ASP A 8 -23.63 35.54 1.81
CA ASP A 8 -23.83 34.36 2.68
C ASP A 8 -24.07 33.10 1.83
N PHE A 9 -24.79 33.23 0.71
CA PHE A 9 -24.95 32.16 -0.28
C PHE A 9 -23.62 31.74 -0.92
N TRP A 10 -22.82 32.70 -1.40
CA TRP A 10 -21.50 32.41 -1.97
C TRP A 10 -20.53 31.79 -0.94
N TYR A 11 -20.61 32.21 0.33
CA TYR A 11 -19.83 31.63 1.41
C TYR A 11 -20.23 30.18 1.69
N GLY A 12 -21.54 29.88 1.67
CA GLY A 12 -22.08 28.52 1.76
C GLY A 12 -21.54 27.60 0.66
N ILE A 13 -21.56 28.05 -0.60
CA ILE A 13 -20.97 27.29 -1.73
C ILE A 13 -19.47 27.03 -1.51
N LYS A 14 -18.70 28.06 -1.12
CA LYS A 14 -17.27 27.92 -0.84
C LYS A 14 -17.00 26.89 0.27
N LEU A 15 -17.81 26.91 1.33
CA LEU A 15 -17.71 25.94 2.42
C LEU A 15 -18.02 24.51 1.97
N LEU A 16 -19.06 24.32 1.15
CA LEU A 16 -19.42 23.00 0.62
C LEU A 16 -18.31 22.42 -0.26
N ILE A 17 -17.75 23.23 -1.16
CA ILE A 17 -16.64 22.82 -2.03
C ILE A 17 -15.43 22.45 -1.19
N LYS A 18 -15.04 23.29 -0.21
CA LYS A 18 -13.88 23.03 0.65
C LYS A 18 -14.04 21.74 1.46
N LYS A 19 -15.24 21.50 2.00
CA LYS A 19 -15.57 20.28 2.75
C LYS A 19 -15.42 19.03 1.89
N ASN A 20 -15.94 19.04 0.66
CA ASN A 20 -15.85 17.88 -0.24
C ASN A 20 -14.40 17.55 -0.61
N ILE A 21 -13.56 18.56 -0.87
CA ILE A 21 -12.14 18.39 -1.17
C ILE A 21 -11.39 17.78 0.03
N GLU A 22 -11.71 18.18 1.26
CA GLU A 22 -11.11 17.60 2.46
C GLU A 22 -11.48 16.13 2.66
N VAL A 23 -12.75 15.77 2.43
CA VAL A 23 -13.22 14.38 2.50
C VAL A 23 -12.50 13.51 1.47
N ASP A 24 -12.33 13.99 0.23
CA ASP A 24 -11.64 13.24 -0.82
C ASP A 24 -10.14 13.06 -0.53
N ARG A 25 -9.49 14.09 0.04
CA ARG A 25 -8.09 14.00 0.49
C ARG A 25 -7.91 12.98 1.61
N TYR A 26 -8.84 12.93 2.56
CA TYR A 26 -8.81 11.96 3.65
C TYR A 26 -8.85 10.53 3.13
N LYS A 27 -9.80 10.22 2.23
CA LYS A 27 -9.93 8.89 1.60
C LYS A 27 -8.68 8.48 0.81
N LEU A 28 -8.07 9.41 0.09
CA LEU A 28 -6.83 9.15 -0.66
C LEU A 28 -5.65 8.83 0.26
N LYS A 29 -5.47 9.60 1.34
CA LYS A 29 -4.42 9.35 2.34
C LYS A 29 -4.61 8.00 3.03
N GLU A 30 -5.84 7.67 3.39
CA GLU A 30 -6.18 6.37 3.96
C GLU A 30 -5.86 5.24 2.98
N SER A 31 -6.25 5.37 1.72
CA SER A 31 -5.94 4.39 0.66
C SER A 31 -4.43 4.20 0.51
N ILE A 32 -3.65 5.27 0.43
CA ILE A 32 -2.17 5.20 0.36
C ILE A 32 -1.59 4.49 1.59
N SER A 33 -2.14 4.75 2.78
CA SER A 33 -1.74 4.08 4.02
C SER A 33 -2.00 2.57 3.97
N ILE A 34 -3.17 2.15 3.47
CA ILE A 34 -3.50 0.73 3.31
C ILE A 34 -2.53 0.05 2.35
N PHE A 35 -2.22 0.65 1.19
CA PHE A 35 -1.21 0.10 0.26
C PHE A 35 0.19 0.02 0.89
N ASN A 36 0.57 0.99 1.73
CA ASN A 36 1.81 0.91 2.50
C ASN A 36 1.83 -0.27 3.48
N LEU A 37 0.73 -0.50 4.19
CA LEU A 37 0.60 -1.61 5.11
C LEU A 37 0.65 -2.94 4.37
N LEU A 38 -0.08 -3.08 3.26
CA LEU A 38 -0.04 -4.27 2.41
C LEU A 38 1.37 -4.58 1.91
N GLN A 39 2.12 -3.56 1.50
CA GLN A 39 3.51 -3.70 1.08
C GLN A 39 4.39 -4.23 2.21
N LYS A 40 4.28 -3.63 3.41
CA LYS A 40 5.02 -4.07 4.60
C LYS A 40 4.65 -5.50 5.02
N SER A 41 3.36 -5.82 5.03
CA SER A 41 2.87 -7.16 5.38
C SER A 41 3.35 -8.22 4.38
N THR A 42 3.34 -7.92 3.08
CA THR A 42 3.85 -8.82 2.03
C THR A 42 5.33 -9.16 2.26
N ILE A 43 6.15 -8.15 2.58
CA ILE A 43 7.56 -8.35 2.91
C ILE A 43 7.71 -9.14 4.22
N GLY A 44 6.86 -8.88 5.22
CA GLY A 44 6.85 -9.66 6.46
C GLY A 44 6.57 -11.15 6.23
N ILE A 45 5.59 -11.47 5.38
CA ILE A 45 5.24 -12.85 5.00
C ILE A 45 6.41 -13.52 4.28
N SER A 46 7.15 -12.79 3.45
CA SER A 46 8.36 -13.31 2.79
C SER A 46 9.41 -13.78 3.80
N VAL A 47 9.64 -13.00 4.87
CA VAL A 47 10.62 -13.35 5.90
C VAL A 47 10.14 -14.58 6.69
N VAL A 48 8.85 -14.65 7.02
CA VAL A 48 8.27 -15.82 7.70
C VAL A 48 8.40 -17.08 6.84
N GLY A 49 8.08 -17.00 5.55
CA GLY A 49 8.21 -18.13 4.63
C GLY A 49 9.65 -18.60 4.45
N PHE A 50 10.61 -17.67 4.41
CA PHE A 50 12.03 -18.00 4.39
C PHE A 50 12.45 -18.76 5.66
N LEU A 51 12.00 -18.31 6.83
CA LEU A 51 12.27 -19.00 8.10
C LEU A 51 11.67 -20.42 8.13
N ILE A 52 10.46 -20.62 7.60
CA ILE A 52 9.85 -21.97 7.49
C ILE A 52 10.73 -22.89 6.64
N GLY A 53 11.25 -22.40 5.51
CA GLY A 53 12.18 -23.15 4.67
C GLY A 53 13.46 -23.52 5.41
N LEU A 54 14.05 -22.58 6.16
CA LEU A 54 15.23 -22.86 6.99
C LEU A 54 14.95 -23.89 8.08
N ILE A 55 13.80 -23.81 8.76
CA ILE A 55 13.40 -24.80 9.78
C ILE A 55 13.30 -26.20 9.15
N SER A 56 12.73 -26.30 7.95
CA SER A 56 12.65 -27.56 7.21
C SER A 56 14.04 -28.11 6.83
N MET A 57 14.98 -27.24 6.46
CA MET A 57 16.37 -27.63 6.17
C MET A 57 17.08 -28.16 7.42
N LEU A 58 16.88 -27.50 8.57
CA LEU A 58 17.45 -27.94 9.85
C LEU A 58 16.85 -29.27 10.34
N HIS A 59 15.59 -29.54 10.02
CA HIS A 59 14.91 -30.77 10.44
C HIS A 59 15.52 -32.03 9.79
N ASN A 60 16.01 -31.95 8.55
CA ASN A 60 16.53 -33.09 7.79
C ASN A 60 18.02 -32.94 7.41
N LEU A 61 18.83 -32.41 8.34
CA LEU A 61 20.28 -32.24 8.14
C LEU A 61 21.05 -33.54 7.85
N THR A 62 20.48 -34.70 8.19
CA THR A 62 21.14 -36.00 8.03
C THR A 62 21.15 -36.50 6.59
N GLU A 63 20.26 -36.01 5.73
CA GLU A 63 20.14 -36.41 4.33
C GLU A 63 20.32 -35.21 3.39
N PRO A 64 21.54 -34.99 2.83
CA PRO A 64 21.86 -33.81 2.02
C PRO A 64 21.04 -33.70 0.72
N SER A 65 20.44 -34.81 0.28
CA SER A 65 19.49 -34.88 -0.83
C SER A 65 18.21 -34.05 -0.59
N SER A 66 17.84 -33.83 0.68
CA SER A 66 16.63 -33.11 1.08
C SER A 66 16.79 -31.57 1.17
N VAL A 67 18.03 -31.07 1.11
CA VAL A 67 18.35 -29.64 1.23
C VAL A 67 17.85 -28.82 0.04
N GLY A 68 17.96 -29.37 -1.17
CA GLY A 68 17.53 -28.71 -2.41
C GLY A 68 16.02 -28.40 -2.43
N PRO A 69 15.14 -29.38 -2.17
CA PRO A 69 13.69 -29.16 -2.08
C PRO A 69 13.30 -28.11 -1.04
N SER A 70 13.85 -28.15 0.18
CA SER A 70 13.51 -27.19 1.24
C SER A 70 13.99 -25.76 0.92
N MET A 71 15.15 -25.63 0.27
CA MET A 71 15.63 -24.34 -0.22
C MET A 71 14.73 -23.78 -1.33
N ALA A 72 14.24 -24.62 -2.24
CA ALA A 72 13.34 -24.19 -3.31
C ALA A 72 12.04 -23.57 -2.76
N VAL A 73 11.46 -24.18 -1.71
CA VAL A 73 10.27 -23.62 -1.03
C VAL A 73 10.58 -22.24 -0.43
N ALA A 74 11.75 -22.07 0.20
CA ALA A 74 12.18 -20.80 0.78
C ALA A 74 12.35 -19.69 -0.27
N LEU A 75 12.82 -20.04 -1.47
CA LEU A 75 13.04 -19.08 -2.55
C LEU A 75 11.76 -18.72 -3.32
N ILE A 76 10.87 -19.68 -3.53
CA ILE A 76 9.61 -19.47 -4.25
C ILE A 76 8.72 -18.44 -3.53
N ILE A 77 8.65 -18.49 -2.19
CA ILE A 77 7.85 -17.53 -1.42
C ILE A 77 8.41 -16.11 -1.51
N VAL A 78 9.74 -15.95 -1.49
CA VAL A 78 10.41 -14.65 -1.68
C VAL A 78 10.19 -14.13 -3.09
N PHE A 79 10.24 -15.01 -4.09
CA PHE A 79 9.98 -14.67 -5.47
C PHE A 79 8.54 -14.14 -5.66
N TYR A 80 7.54 -14.88 -5.20
CA TYR A 80 6.14 -14.45 -5.29
C TYR A 80 5.87 -13.15 -4.51
N SER A 81 6.43 -13.01 -3.32
CA SER A 81 6.24 -11.81 -2.49
C SER A 81 6.88 -10.58 -3.13
N THR A 82 8.10 -10.73 -3.67
CA THR A 82 8.82 -9.68 -4.39
C THR A 82 8.06 -9.24 -5.64
N ILE A 83 7.53 -10.18 -6.42
CA ILE A 83 6.73 -9.86 -7.61
C ILE A 83 5.46 -9.10 -7.22
N LEU A 84 4.71 -9.58 -6.23
CA LEU A 84 3.52 -8.90 -5.75
C LEU A 84 3.82 -7.46 -5.28
N CYS A 85 4.93 -7.29 -4.56
CA CYS A 85 5.37 -6.00 -4.05
C CYS A 85 5.78 -5.03 -5.17
N LEU A 86 6.62 -5.49 -6.10
CA LEU A 86 7.22 -4.62 -7.13
C LEU A 86 6.28 -4.39 -8.32
N VAL A 87 5.56 -5.41 -8.77
CA VAL A 87 4.76 -5.36 -10.00
C VAL A 87 3.35 -4.82 -9.75
N ILE A 88 2.79 -5.05 -8.56
CA ILE A 88 1.39 -4.70 -8.26
C ILE A 88 1.32 -3.55 -7.27
N LEU A 89 1.87 -3.73 -6.06
CA LEU A 89 1.70 -2.75 -4.97
C LEU A 89 2.47 -1.45 -5.21
N SER A 90 3.70 -1.52 -5.73
CA SER A 90 4.54 -0.35 -6.02
C SER A 90 3.93 0.62 -7.04
N PRO A 91 3.49 0.18 -8.25
CA PRO A 91 2.85 1.09 -9.21
C PRO A 91 1.49 1.60 -8.71
N ALA A 92 0.70 0.78 -8.02
CA ALA A 92 -0.58 1.23 -7.45
C ALA A 92 -0.38 2.38 -6.47
N LYS A 93 0.57 2.24 -5.53
CA LYS A 93 0.95 3.31 -4.60
C LYS A 93 1.49 4.54 -5.32
N TYR A 94 2.31 4.37 -6.36
CA TYR A 94 2.84 5.48 -7.14
C TYR A 94 1.72 6.30 -7.78
N ILE A 95 0.73 5.65 -8.40
CA ILE A 95 -0.41 6.32 -9.04
C ILE A 95 -1.22 7.12 -8.01
N LEU A 96 -1.53 6.52 -6.85
CA LEU A 96 -2.25 7.20 -5.77
C LEU A 96 -1.48 8.42 -5.25
N SER A 97 -0.18 8.28 -5.01
CA SER A 97 0.67 9.40 -4.58
C SER A 97 0.75 10.52 -5.62
N LYS A 98 0.69 10.17 -6.91
CA LYS A 98 0.67 11.14 -8.00
C LYS A 98 -0.65 11.92 -8.04
N ILE A 99 -1.77 11.26 -7.78
CA ILE A 99 -3.09 11.91 -7.69
C ILE A 99 -3.13 12.85 -6.48
N GLU A 100 -2.65 12.40 -5.31
CA GLU A 100 -2.56 13.23 -4.11
C GLU A 100 -1.77 14.52 -4.36
N ARG A 101 -0.60 14.42 -5.01
CA ARG A 101 0.22 15.60 -5.38
C ARG A 101 -0.51 16.55 -6.33
N ARG A 102 -1.27 16.03 -7.30
CA ARG A 102 -2.04 16.87 -8.24
C ARG A 102 -3.12 17.67 -7.53
N ILE A 103 -3.81 17.06 -6.57
CA ILE A 103 -4.82 17.75 -5.77
C ILE A 103 -4.17 18.84 -4.90
N ASN A 104 -3.00 18.56 -4.33
CA ASN A 104 -2.31 19.51 -3.45
C ASN A 104 -1.71 20.72 -4.19
N ASN A 105 -1.32 20.55 -5.47
CA ASN A 105 -0.79 21.65 -6.29
C ASN A 105 -1.87 22.54 -6.93
N ASN A 106 -3.14 22.10 -6.95
CA ASN A 106 -4.26 22.82 -7.58
C ASN A 106 -5.16 23.56 -6.58
N THR A 107 -4.79 23.58 -5.29
CA THR A 107 -5.43 24.35 -4.21
C THR A 107 -4.49 25.40 -3.68
#